data_AF-A0AA39R7R5-F1
#
_entry.id   AF-A0AA39R7R5-F1
#
_cell.length_a   1.000
_cell.length_b   1.000
_cell.length_c   1.000
_cell.angle_alpha   90.00
_cell.angle_beta   90.00
_cell.angle_gamma   90.00
#
_symmetry.space_group_name_H-M   'P 1'
#
loop_
_entity.id
_entity.type
_entity.pdbx_description
1 polymer ?
#
loop_
_entity_poly.entity_id
_entity_poly.type
_entity_poly.pdbx_seq_one_letter_code
_entity_poly.pdbx_strand_id
1 'polypeptide(L)'
;MQLVKVFQVALLVTSQAIAAPITESELLNPNAAYDLIKRADPAPEAYTLENVQDAYNALVSNGNKPVSQQPMAGTRAYPRQYGSGSNAPTDASVVAALNAISGCETGQAGMKFFEFPLDMTVFTGGPQGSQGPDRVVAISPNPGQGGTRTYTYCLAMTHRGGTSPTDPSFFPCTNA
;
A
#
# COMPACT_ATOMS: atom_id res chain seq x y z
N MET A 1 22.86 50.23 35.50
CA MET A 1 22.49 49.93 34.09
C MET A 1 22.50 48.43 33.91
N GLN A 2 21.32 47.81 33.77
CA GLN A 2 21.12 46.37 33.68
C GLN A 2 21.41 45.84 32.26
N LEU A 3 22.22 44.78 32.19
CA LEU A 3 22.44 43.98 30.98
C LEU A 3 21.16 43.17 30.67
N VAL A 4 20.48 43.48 29.57
CA VAL A 4 19.39 42.66 29.04
C VAL A 4 20.00 41.57 28.16
N LYS A 5 20.06 40.34 28.67
CA LYS A 5 20.37 39.15 27.86
C LYS A 5 19.11 38.75 27.10
N VAL A 6 19.10 38.99 25.79
CA VAL A 6 18.04 38.50 24.90
C VAL A 6 18.32 37.02 24.60
N PHE A 7 17.51 36.13 25.16
CA PHE A 7 17.48 34.71 24.80
C PHE A 7 16.75 34.57 23.47
N GLN A 8 17.48 34.25 22.39
CA GLN A 8 16.87 33.79 21.14
C GLN A 8 16.38 32.35 21.33
N VAL A 9 15.07 32.17 21.37
CA VAL A 9 14.44 30.85 21.26
C VAL A 9 14.45 30.48 19.78
N ALA A 10 15.33 29.56 19.40
CA ALA A 10 15.31 28.96 18.07
C ALA A 10 14.09 28.02 17.99
N LEU A 11 13.07 28.46 17.26
CA LEU A 11 11.90 27.64 16.93
C LEU A 11 12.33 26.59 15.88
N LEU A 12 12.63 25.37 16.31
CA LEU A 12 12.79 24.24 15.40
C LEU A 12 11.42 23.93 14.79
N VAL A 13 11.18 24.41 13.59
CA VAL A 13 10.08 23.93 12.74
C VAL A 13 10.51 22.56 12.24
N THR A 14 10.01 21.50 12.87
CA THR A 14 10.10 20.15 12.31
C THR A 14 9.15 20.10 11.12
N SER A 15 9.68 20.37 9.93
CA SER A 15 8.99 20.14 8.67
C SER A 15 8.68 18.65 8.58
N GLN A 16 7.46 18.26 8.96
CA GLN A 16 6.96 16.93 8.68
C GLN A 16 6.87 16.85 7.16
N ALA A 17 7.75 16.05 6.55
CA ALA A 17 7.64 15.73 5.14
C ALA A 17 6.32 14.96 4.98
N ILE A 18 5.27 15.68 4.59
CA ILE A 18 4.03 15.08 4.10
C ILE A 18 4.46 14.36 2.82
N ALA A 19 4.30 13.03 2.79
CA ALA A 19 4.55 12.25 1.59
C ALA A 19 3.81 12.91 0.43
N ALA A 20 4.53 13.17 -0.67
CA ALA A 20 3.91 13.78 -1.84
C ALA A 20 2.74 12.89 -2.30
N PRO A 21 1.57 13.47 -2.61
CA PRO A 21 0.51 12.71 -3.26
C PRO A 21 1.07 12.11 -4.55
N ILE A 22 0.71 10.85 -4.84
CA ILE A 22 1.17 10.18 -6.07
C ILE A 22 0.79 11.05 -7.26
N THR A 23 1.75 11.26 -8.15
CA THR A 23 1.46 11.92 -9.42
C THR A 23 0.75 10.96 -10.37
N GLU A 24 -0.13 11.48 -11.21
CA GLU A 24 -0.80 10.69 -12.25
C GLU A 24 0.21 9.90 -13.11
N SER A 25 1.40 10.46 -13.36
CA SER A 25 2.51 9.80 -14.08
C SER A 25 3.11 8.58 -13.38
N GLU A 26 3.10 8.53 -12.04
CA GLU A 26 3.58 7.37 -11.27
C GLU A 26 2.54 6.23 -11.27
N LEU A 27 1.25 6.57 -11.36
CA LEU A 27 0.16 5.63 -11.56
C LEU A 27 0.07 5.13 -13.02
N LEU A 28 0.52 5.95 -13.98
CA LEU A 28 0.51 5.65 -15.42
C LEU A 28 1.74 4.86 -15.90
N ASN A 29 2.60 4.36 -15.02
CA ASN A 29 3.65 3.43 -15.44
C ASN A 29 2.98 2.19 -16.06
N PRO A 30 3.24 1.83 -17.34
CA PRO A 30 2.60 0.71 -18.01
C PRO A 30 2.83 -0.65 -17.33
N ASN A 31 3.82 -0.76 -16.44
CA ASN A 31 4.06 -1.96 -15.62
C ASN A 31 3.40 -1.89 -14.22
N ALA A 32 2.97 -0.70 -13.78
CA ALA A 32 2.15 -0.48 -12.58
C ALA A 32 0.65 -0.37 -12.94
N ALA A 33 0.30 -0.78 -14.16
CA ALA A 33 -0.85 -0.26 -14.87
C ALA A 33 -2.21 -0.77 -14.39
N TYR A 34 -3.16 0.13 -14.59
CA TYR A 34 -4.47 0.20 -13.96
C TYR A 34 -5.63 -0.15 -14.88
N ASP A 35 -5.40 -0.80 -16.00
CA ASP A 35 -6.51 -1.19 -16.84
C ASP A 35 -7.08 -2.52 -16.37
N LEU A 36 -8.38 -2.51 -16.09
CA LEU A 36 -9.24 -3.68 -16.07
C LEU A 36 -8.74 -4.85 -15.20
N ILE A 37 -9.07 -4.83 -13.91
CA ILE A 37 -9.43 -6.10 -13.26
C ILE A 37 -10.68 -6.63 -13.97
N LYS A 38 -10.52 -7.28 -15.13
CA LYS A 38 -11.54 -8.20 -15.64
C LYS A 38 -11.55 -9.34 -14.64
N ARG A 39 -12.50 -9.24 -13.70
CA ARG A 39 -12.87 -10.33 -12.82
C ARG A 39 -13.07 -11.56 -13.71
N ALA A 40 -12.49 -12.69 -13.36
CA ALA A 40 -12.78 -13.97 -14.00
C ALA A 40 -14.21 -14.48 -13.69
N ASP A 41 -15.11 -13.64 -13.15
CA ASP A 41 -16.47 -13.98 -12.70
C ASP A 41 -17.33 -12.70 -12.66
N PRO A 42 -18.66 -12.74 -12.91
CA PRO A 42 -19.46 -11.58 -13.29
C PRO A 42 -19.75 -10.70 -12.07
N ALA A 43 -18.91 -9.71 -11.83
CA ALA A 43 -19.32 -8.58 -11.01
C ALA A 43 -19.10 -7.25 -11.74
N PRO A 44 -19.98 -6.27 -11.51
CA PRO A 44 -20.52 -5.48 -12.63
C PRO A 44 -19.58 -4.42 -13.18
N GLU A 45 -18.52 -4.04 -12.47
CA GLU A 45 -17.68 -2.89 -12.86
C GLU A 45 -16.21 -3.16 -12.53
N ALA A 46 -15.30 -2.74 -13.41
CA ALA A 46 -13.86 -2.73 -13.15
C ALA A 46 -13.53 -1.58 -12.19
N TYR A 47 -12.46 -1.70 -11.38
CA TYR A 47 -11.98 -0.55 -10.63
C TYR A 47 -11.45 0.53 -11.57
N THR A 48 -11.79 1.77 -11.25
CA THR A 48 -11.23 2.95 -11.92
C THR A 48 -9.87 3.30 -11.32
N LEU A 49 -9.10 4.14 -12.03
CA LEU A 49 -7.87 4.71 -11.49
C LEU A 49 -8.10 5.41 -10.14
N GLU A 50 -9.22 6.12 -10.00
CA GLU A 50 -9.61 6.81 -8.77
C GLU A 50 -9.75 5.84 -7.59
N ASN A 51 -10.45 4.70 -7.79
CA ASN A 51 -10.61 3.70 -6.72
C ASN A 51 -9.27 3.23 -6.17
N VAL A 52 -8.27 3.11 -7.04
CA VAL A 52 -6.99 2.60 -6.61
C VAL A 52 -6.07 3.67 -6.05
N GLN A 53 -6.14 4.89 -6.58
CA GLN A 53 -5.49 6.04 -5.95
C GLN A 53 -6.03 6.26 -4.53
N ASP A 54 -7.34 6.13 -4.34
CA ASP A 54 -8.00 6.20 -3.05
C ASP A 54 -7.52 5.11 -2.07
N ALA A 55 -7.46 3.86 -2.53
CA ALA A 55 -6.94 2.75 -1.72
C ALA A 55 -5.47 2.95 -1.34
N TYR A 56 -4.64 3.45 -2.26
CA TYR A 56 -3.25 3.77 -1.94
C TYR A 56 -3.13 4.97 -0.98
N ASN A 57 -3.90 6.03 -1.17
CA ASN A 57 -3.90 7.19 -0.26
C ASN A 57 -4.33 6.75 1.15
N ALA A 58 -5.28 5.81 1.24
CA ALA A 58 -5.66 5.18 2.49
C ALA A 58 -4.52 4.33 3.09
N LEU A 59 -3.77 3.59 2.27
CA LEU A 59 -2.55 2.90 2.71
C LEU A 59 -1.54 3.87 3.33
N VAL A 60 -1.21 4.96 2.62
CA VAL A 60 -0.23 5.95 3.08
C VAL A 60 -0.67 6.62 4.38
N SER A 61 -1.93 7.08 4.43
CA SER A 61 -2.47 7.80 5.59
C SER A 61 -2.56 6.93 6.84
N ASN A 62 -2.76 5.60 6.69
CA ASN A 62 -2.86 4.67 7.82
C ASN A 62 -1.52 4.00 8.16
N GLY A 63 -0.54 4.01 7.25
CA GLY A 63 0.74 3.32 7.40
C GLY A 63 1.63 3.80 8.53
N ASN A 64 1.47 5.07 8.94
CA ASN A 64 2.19 5.67 10.06
C ASN A 64 1.35 5.75 11.35
N LYS A 65 0.10 5.30 11.32
CA LYS A 65 -0.77 5.31 12.50
C LYS A 65 -0.45 4.14 13.43
N PRO A 66 -0.64 4.31 14.75
CA PRO A 66 -0.70 3.16 15.67
C PRO A 66 -1.73 2.14 15.19
N VAL A 67 -1.47 0.85 15.41
CA VAL A 67 -2.37 -0.26 15.04
C VAL A 67 -3.80 -0.05 15.56
N SER A 68 -3.96 0.56 16.74
CA SER A 68 -5.28 0.87 17.32
C SER A 68 -6.09 1.93 16.57
N GLN A 69 -5.48 2.65 15.62
CA GLN A 69 -6.10 3.69 14.80
C GLN A 69 -6.20 3.29 13.32
N GLN A 70 -5.76 2.07 12.98
CA GLN A 70 -5.80 1.53 11.64
C GLN A 70 -7.17 0.87 11.36
N PRO A 71 -7.67 0.90 10.12
CA PRO A 71 -8.85 0.12 9.74
C PRO A 71 -8.58 -1.38 9.94
N MET A 72 -9.53 -2.07 10.57
CA MET A 72 -9.41 -3.49 10.91
C MET A 72 -10.41 -4.35 10.15
N ALA A 73 -9.97 -5.45 9.57
CA ALA A 73 -10.83 -6.54 9.11
C ALA A 73 -10.77 -7.69 10.12
N GLY A 74 -11.74 -7.75 11.03
CA GLY A 74 -11.64 -8.63 12.20
C GLY A 74 -10.42 -8.25 13.05
N THR A 75 -9.43 -9.12 13.17
CA THR A 75 -8.19 -8.87 13.93
C THR A 75 -7.03 -8.31 13.07
N ARG A 76 -7.24 -8.11 11.77
CA ARG A 76 -6.21 -7.70 10.82
C ARG A 76 -6.26 -6.19 10.60
N ALA A 77 -5.28 -5.47 11.13
CA ALA A 77 -5.12 -4.04 10.86
C ALA A 77 -4.45 -3.81 9.50
N TYR A 78 -4.87 -2.74 8.81
CA TYR A 78 -4.33 -2.33 7.53
C TYR A 78 -3.77 -0.90 7.57
N PRO A 79 -2.69 -0.61 6.83
CA PRO A 79 -1.99 -1.52 5.92
C PRO A 79 -1.17 -2.56 6.67
N ARG A 80 -1.03 -3.73 6.05
CA ARG A 80 -0.28 -4.84 6.62
C ARG A 80 0.90 -5.20 5.74
N GLN A 81 1.94 -5.76 6.35
CA GLN A 81 3.06 -6.30 5.59
C GLN A 81 2.55 -7.42 4.68
N TYR A 82 2.89 -7.34 3.40
CA TYR A 82 2.66 -8.40 2.43
C TYR A 82 3.92 -9.27 2.33
N GLY A 83 3.74 -10.60 2.40
CA GLY A 83 4.84 -11.56 2.51
C GLY A 83 5.21 -11.95 3.94
N SER A 84 6.07 -12.97 4.07
CA SER A 84 6.51 -13.49 5.38
C SER A 84 7.78 -12.78 5.87
N GLY A 85 8.24 -13.10 7.10
CA GLY A 85 9.28 -12.38 7.84
C GLY A 85 10.65 -12.17 7.16
N SER A 86 10.86 -12.66 5.95
CA SER A 86 12.03 -12.42 5.08
C SER A 86 11.92 -11.19 4.17
N ASN A 87 10.91 -10.33 4.36
CA ASN A 87 10.69 -9.07 3.61
C ASN A 87 10.20 -9.24 2.15
N ALA A 88 9.80 -10.44 1.74
CA ALA A 88 9.36 -10.71 0.38
C ALA A 88 7.97 -11.38 0.32
N PRO A 89 7.14 -11.00 -0.66
CA PRO A 89 5.99 -11.78 -1.10
C PRO A 89 6.35 -13.24 -1.40
N THR A 90 5.41 -14.14 -1.17
CA THR A 90 5.60 -15.58 -1.43
C THR A 90 4.95 -16.05 -2.72
N ASP A 91 4.00 -15.28 -3.27
CA ASP A 91 3.30 -15.64 -4.51
C ASP A 91 4.20 -15.39 -5.72
N ALA A 92 4.62 -16.47 -6.40
CA ALA A 92 5.62 -16.39 -7.48
C ALA A 92 5.19 -15.47 -8.64
N SER A 93 3.89 -15.44 -8.97
CA SER A 93 3.32 -14.56 -10.00
C SER A 93 3.43 -13.09 -9.60
N VAL A 94 3.15 -12.76 -8.34
CA VAL A 94 3.27 -11.40 -7.81
C VAL A 94 4.73 -10.99 -7.72
N VAL A 95 5.62 -11.88 -7.28
CA VAL A 95 7.07 -11.63 -7.27
C VAL A 95 7.60 -11.31 -8.68
N ALA A 96 7.18 -12.08 -9.69
CA ALA A 96 7.56 -11.83 -11.08
C ALA A 96 7.07 -10.46 -11.57
N ALA A 97 5.82 -10.09 -11.26
CA ALA A 97 5.27 -8.79 -11.62
C ALA A 97 5.98 -7.63 -10.91
N LEU A 98 6.25 -7.75 -9.61
CA LEU A 98 7.01 -6.76 -8.84
C LEU A 98 8.42 -6.54 -9.39
N ASN A 99 9.13 -7.61 -9.74
CA ASN A 99 10.48 -7.52 -10.31
C ASN A 99 10.51 -6.92 -11.72
N ALA A 100 9.37 -6.81 -12.41
CA ALA A 100 9.26 -6.12 -13.69
C ALA A 100 9.00 -4.60 -13.56
N ILE A 101 8.77 -4.12 -12.34
CA ILE A 101 8.48 -2.72 -12.02
C ILE A 101 9.72 -2.10 -11.38
N SER A 102 10.32 -1.13 -12.06
CA SER A 102 11.50 -0.43 -11.54
C SER A 102 11.19 0.25 -10.20
N GLY A 103 12.00 -0.03 -9.18
CA GLY A 103 11.82 0.48 -7.82
C GLY A 103 10.97 -0.41 -6.91
N CYS A 104 10.30 -1.43 -7.46
CA CYS A 104 9.46 -2.38 -6.72
C CYS A 104 10.03 -3.80 -6.69
N GLU A 105 11.33 -3.94 -6.97
CA GLU A 105 12.00 -5.24 -6.98
C GLU A 105 12.00 -5.89 -5.59
N THR A 106 11.78 -7.19 -5.56
CA THR A 106 11.82 -7.98 -4.33
C THR A 106 13.26 -8.18 -3.84
N GLY A 107 13.43 -8.34 -2.52
CA GLY A 107 14.76 -8.57 -1.92
C GLY A 107 15.63 -7.33 -1.73
N GLN A 108 15.10 -6.14 -2.03
CA GLN A 108 15.78 -4.87 -1.71
C GLN A 108 16.07 -4.77 -0.20
N ALA A 109 17.33 -4.54 0.15
CA ALA A 109 17.76 -4.46 1.54
C ALA A 109 17.07 -3.29 2.27
N GLY A 110 16.47 -3.59 3.44
CA GLY A 110 15.79 -2.58 4.25
C GLY A 110 14.40 -2.17 3.76
N MET A 111 13.90 -2.76 2.66
CA MET A 111 12.57 -2.50 2.11
C MET A 111 11.58 -3.60 2.50
N LYS A 112 10.29 -3.26 2.55
CA LYS A 112 9.17 -4.18 2.78
C LYS A 112 7.99 -3.82 1.92
N PHE A 113 7.19 -4.82 1.56
CA PHE A 113 5.92 -4.63 0.87
C PHE A 113 4.76 -4.54 1.84
N PHE A 114 3.77 -3.72 1.49
CA PHE A 114 2.56 -3.46 2.25
C PHE A 114 1.36 -3.60 1.34
N GLU A 115 0.31 -4.22 1.86
CA GLU A 115 -0.97 -4.35 1.18
C GLU A 115 -2.07 -3.56 1.91
N PHE A 116 -3.04 -3.08 1.14
CA PHE A 116 -4.27 -2.45 1.65
C PHE A 116 -5.48 -2.88 0.80
N PRO A 117 -6.69 -3.06 1.38
CA PRO A 117 -7.87 -3.48 0.63
C PRO A 117 -8.21 -2.52 -0.50
N LEU A 118 -8.49 -3.08 -1.67
CA LEU A 118 -9.02 -2.38 -2.83
C LEU A 118 -10.50 -2.74 -3.00
N ASP A 119 -11.34 -1.73 -3.08
CA ASP A 119 -12.79 -1.83 -3.29
C ASP A 119 -13.29 -0.57 -4.01
N MET A 120 -14.58 -0.55 -4.39
CA MET A 120 -15.23 0.60 -5.05
C MET A 120 -15.31 1.85 -4.15
N THR A 121 -15.16 1.65 -2.85
CA THR A 121 -15.07 2.72 -1.84
C THR A 121 -13.89 2.45 -0.93
N VAL A 122 -13.27 3.50 -0.39
CA VAL A 122 -12.15 3.36 0.55
C VAL A 122 -12.53 2.45 1.72
N PHE A 123 -11.72 1.43 1.96
CA PHE A 123 -11.90 0.52 3.08
C PHE A 123 -11.66 1.22 4.43
N THR A 124 -12.66 1.21 5.30
CA THR A 124 -12.61 1.83 6.63
C THR A 124 -12.61 0.83 7.79
N GLY A 125 -12.57 -0.47 7.52
CA GLY A 125 -12.68 -1.54 8.52
C GLY A 125 -14.00 -2.31 8.46
N GLY A 126 -14.13 -3.34 9.29
CA GLY A 126 -15.32 -4.17 9.42
C GLY A 126 -15.03 -5.62 9.83
N PRO A 127 -16.01 -6.52 9.67
CA PRO A 127 -15.81 -7.96 9.83
C PRO A 127 -14.72 -8.49 8.90
N GLN A 128 -14.12 -9.65 9.20
CA GLN A 128 -13.01 -10.19 8.39
C GLN A 128 -13.35 -10.35 6.90
N GLY A 129 -14.61 -10.59 6.54
CA GLY A 129 -15.07 -10.71 5.15
C GLY A 129 -15.16 -9.38 4.39
N SER A 130 -15.16 -8.23 5.06
CA SER A 130 -15.38 -6.92 4.41
C SER A 130 -14.16 -6.37 3.68
N GLN A 131 -12.97 -6.94 3.90
CA GLN A 131 -11.75 -6.52 3.20
C GLN A 131 -11.74 -6.90 1.71
N GLY A 132 -12.69 -7.71 1.24
CA GLY A 132 -12.70 -8.21 -0.13
C GLY A 132 -11.44 -9.01 -0.51
N PRO A 133 -11.32 -9.43 -1.78
CA PRO A 133 -10.19 -10.22 -2.25
C PRO A 133 -9.09 -9.40 -2.94
N ASP A 134 -9.30 -8.11 -3.20
CA ASP A 134 -8.39 -7.30 -4.01
C ASP A 134 -7.56 -6.36 -3.12
N ARG A 135 -6.31 -6.11 -3.52
CA ARG A 135 -5.36 -5.29 -2.76
C ARG A 135 -4.60 -4.34 -3.66
N VAL A 136 -4.24 -3.19 -3.12
CA VAL A 136 -3.08 -2.43 -3.59
C VAL A 136 -1.84 -2.88 -2.85
N VAL A 137 -0.69 -2.84 -3.54
CA VAL A 137 0.62 -3.15 -2.99
C VAL A 137 1.54 -1.94 -3.16
N ALA A 138 2.25 -1.61 -2.10
CA ALA A 138 3.28 -0.59 -2.08
C ALA A 138 4.56 -1.12 -1.42
N ILE A 139 5.71 -0.60 -1.83
CA ILE A 139 6.99 -0.84 -1.17
C ILE A 139 7.35 0.37 -0.31
N SER A 140 7.95 0.14 0.84
CA SER A 140 8.43 1.20 1.75
C SER A 140 9.72 0.74 2.41
N PRO A 141 10.63 1.66 2.75
CA PRO A 141 11.65 1.38 3.75
C PRO A 141 10.97 0.82 5.01
N ASN A 142 11.65 -0.06 5.73
CA ASN A 142 11.25 -0.43 7.07
C ASN A 142 11.94 0.53 8.04
N PRO A 143 11.38 1.74 8.31
CA PRO A 143 11.96 2.58 9.32
C PRO A 143 11.97 1.80 10.62
N GLY A 144 13.04 2.00 11.39
CA GLY A 144 13.05 1.61 12.80
C GLY A 144 11.87 2.23 13.55
N GLN A 145 11.71 1.83 14.80
CA GLN A 145 10.63 2.30 15.66
C GLN A 145 10.57 3.85 15.66
N GLY A 146 9.42 4.42 15.32
CA GLY A 146 9.18 5.87 15.33
C GLY A 146 9.58 6.63 14.05
N GLY A 147 10.12 5.97 13.03
CA GLY A 147 10.38 6.62 11.74
C GLY A 147 9.14 6.63 10.83
N THR A 148 9.01 7.71 10.05
CA THR A 148 7.95 7.86 9.05
C THR A 148 8.24 6.96 7.85
N ARG A 149 7.24 6.18 7.44
CA ARG A 149 7.26 5.38 6.21
C ARG A 149 6.93 6.28 5.02
N THR A 150 7.76 6.19 3.98
CA THR A 150 7.46 6.68 2.63
C THR A 150 7.12 5.48 1.76
N TYR A 151 5.99 5.53 1.08
CA TYR A 151 5.52 4.43 0.26
C TYR A 151 5.71 4.76 -1.22
N THR A 152 6.03 3.74 -2.02
CA THR A 152 6.00 3.78 -3.47
C THR A 152 4.97 2.77 -3.93
N TYR A 153 4.01 3.20 -4.74
CA TYR A 153 3.03 2.30 -5.32
C TYR A 153 3.71 1.28 -6.24
N CYS A 154 3.25 0.03 -6.23
CA CYS A 154 3.77 -1.03 -7.08
C CYS A 154 2.70 -1.59 -8.02
N LEU A 155 1.72 -2.32 -7.48
CA LEU A 155 0.70 -3.00 -8.30
C LEU A 155 -0.60 -3.22 -7.53
N ALA A 156 -1.65 -3.59 -8.25
CA ALA A 156 -2.84 -4.21 -7.68
C ALA A 156 -2.78 -5.73 -7.83
N MET A 157 -3.35 -6.45 -6.87
CA MET A 157 -3.41 -7.90 -6.88
C MET A 157 -4.74 -8.40 -6.34
N THR A 158 -5.08 -9.66 -6.63
CA THR A 158 -6.34 -10.27 -6.22
C THR A 158 -6.18 -11.72 -5.80
N HIS A 159 -7.00 -12.17 -4.84
CA HIS A 159 -7.17 -13.60 -4.56
C HIS A 159 -8.01 -14.32 -5.63
N ARG A 160 -8.68 -13.58 -6.53
CA ARG A 160 -9.47 -14.18 -7.62
C ARG A 160 -8.53 -14.65 -8.73
N GLY A 161 -8.63 -15.92 -9.14
CA GLY A 161 -7.76 -16.50 -10.17
C GLY A 161 -6.98 -17.73 -9.70
N GLY A 162 -7.05 -18.06 -8.41
CA GLY A 162 -6.63 -19.37 -7.92
C GLY A 162 -7.46 -20.49 -8.53
N THR A 163 -6.85 -21.66 -8.73
CA THR A 163 -7.54 -22.84 -9.26
C THR A 163 -8.56 -23.43 -8.26
N SER A 164 -8.59 -22.91 -7.03
CA SER A 164 -9.51 -23.29 -5.95
C SER A 164 -10.09 -22.06 -5.25
N PRO A 165 -11.38 -22.08 -4.84
CA PRO A 165 -11.97 -21.06 -3.96
C PRO A 165 -11.30 -20.89 -2.60
N THR A 166 -10.44 -21.83 -2.20
CA THR A 166 -9.68 -21.80 -0.95
C THR A 166 -8.22 -21.42 -1.15
N ASP A 167 -7.80 -21.09 -2.37
CA ASP A 167 -6.43 -20.69 -2.66
C ASP A 167 -6.14 -19.36 -1.96
N PRO A 168 -5.21 -19.33 -0.97
CA PRO A 168 -4.85 -18.10 -0.29
C PRO A 168 -3.89 -17.23 -1.10
N SER A 169 -3.47 -17.67 -2.30
CA SER A 169 -2.52 -16.92 -3.12
C SER A 169 -3.12 -15.65 -3.71
N PHE A 170 -2.24 -14.68 -3.95
CA PHE A 170 -2.52 -13.51 -4.76
C PHE A 170 -1.99 -13.67 -6.17
N PHE A 171 -2.66 -13.02 -7.11
CA PHE A 171 -2.25 -12.90 -8.49
C PHE A 171 -2.20 -11.42 -8.86
N PRO A 172 -1.18 -10.96 -9.62
CA PRO A 172 -1.15 -9.59 -10.10
C PRO A 172 -2.38 -9.34 -10.97
N CYS A 173 -3.00 -8.18 -10.80
CA CYS A 173 -3.99 -7.70 -11.74
C CYS A 173 -3.31 -7.39 -13.08
N THR A 174 -3.97 -7.72 -14.18
CA THR A 174 -3.43 -7.57 -15.53
C THR A 174 -4.33 -6.68 -16.37
N ASN A 175 -3.73 -5.82 -17.19
CA ASN A 175 -4.45 -5.12 -18.25
C ASN A 175 -5.01 -6.12 -19.26
N ALA A 176 -6.29 -5.96 -19.59
CA ALA A 176 -7.01 -6.82 -20.52
C ALA A 176 -7.30 -6.16 -21.87
#